data_AF-A0A699WT92-F1
#
_entry.id   AF-A0A699WT92-F1
#
_cell.length_a   1.000
_cell.length_b   1.000
_cell.length_c   1.000
_cell.angle_alpha   90.00
_cell.angle_beta   90.00
_cell.angle_gamma   90.00
#
_symmetry.space_group_name_H-M   'P 1'
#
loop_
_entity.id
_entity.type
_entity.pdbx_description
1 polymer ?
#
loop_
_entity_poly.entity_id
_entity_poly.type
_entity_poly.pdbx_seq_one_letter_code
_entity_poly.pdbx_strand_id
1 'polypeptide(L)'
;MEEYCPDDEVEKLESEFWNHKMVGSDIDGYIARFHELARLVPHMVTPKSQRVNRYIWGLAPEVKAHVTSSQPATIQCAMSMAN
;
A
#
# COMPACT_ATOMS: atom_id res chain seq x y z
N MET A 1 17.05 -8.46 -28.88
CA MET A 1 15.86 -7.64 -28.59
C MET A 1 15.23 -8.33 -27.40
N GLU A 2 15.41 -7.78 -26.20
CA GLU A 2 14.77 -8.35 -25.02
C GLU A 2 13.27 -8.18 -25.22
N GLU A 3 12.60 -9.29 -25.44
CA GLU A 3 11.16 -9.37 -25.56
C GLU A 3 10.60 -9.09 -24.16
N TYR A 4 10.05 -7.89 -23.99
CA TYR A 4 9.46 -7.45 -22.72
C TYR A 4 8.26 -8.35 -22.41
N CYS A 5 8.45 -9.31 -21.51
CA CYS A 5 7.40 -10.21 -21.08
C CYS A 5 6.47 -9.46 -20.10
N PRO A 6 5.15 -9.43 -20.34
CA PRO A 6 4.20 -8.80 -19.42
C PRO A 6 4.28 -9.36 -17.99
N ASP A 7 4.66 -10.63 -17.83
CA ASP A 7 4.73 -11.30 -16.53
C ASP A 7 5.86 -10.73 -15.65
N ASP A 8 7.03 -10.45 -16.24
CA ASP A 8 8.17 -9.87 -15.51
C ASP A 8 7.84 -8.49 -14.92
N GLU A 9 6.92 -7.77 -15.55
CA GLU A 9 6.53 -6.42 -15.15
C GLU A 9 5.48 -6.43 -14.04
N VAL A 10 4.56 -7.38 -14.11
CA VAL A 10 3.63 -7.64 -13.00
C VAL A 10 4.44 -8.06 -11.76
N GLU A 11 5.40 -8.98 -11.89
CA GLU A 11 6.25 -9.39 -10.77
C GLU A 11 7.06 -8.23 -10.16
N LYS A 12 7.56 -7.31 -10.99
CA LYS A 12 8.23 -6.08 -10.51
C LYS A 12 7.27 -5.19 -9.72
N LEU A 13 6.06 -4.98 -10.24
CA LEU A 13 5.03 -4.17 -9.56
C LEU A 13 4.56 -4.81 -8.24
N GLU A 14 4.42 -6.13 -8.21
CA GLU A 14 4.10 -6.88 -7.00
C GLU A 14 5.21 -6.75 -5.96
N SER A 15 6.47 -6.90 -6.39
CA SER A 15 7.65 -6.77 -5.53
C SER A 15 7.78 -5.35 -4.99
N GLU A 16 7.55 -4.35 -5.84
CA GLU A 16 7.54 -2.96 -5.41
C GLU A 16 6.43 -2.73 -4.38
N PHE A 17 5.22 -3.21 -4.66
CA PHE A 17 4.09 -3.02 -3.77
C PHE A 17 4.25 -3.73 -2.44
N TRP A 18 4.89 -4.90 -2.42
CA TRP A 18 5.24 -5.64 -1.21
C TRP A 18 6.27 -4.92 -0.35
N ASN A 19 7.21 -4.20 -0.97
CA ASN A 19 8.27 -3.47 -0.27
C ASN A 19 7.94 -2.01 0.00
N HIS A 20 6.85 -1.47 -0.59
CA HIS A 20 6.42 -0.08 -0.43
C HIS A 20 6.10 0.25 1.03
N LYS A 21 6.81 1.26 1.56
CA LYS A 21 6.69 1.76 2.93
C LYS A 21 6.80 3.28 2.94
N MET A 22 6.21 3.91 3.94
CA MET A 22 6.34 5.34 4.20
C MET A 22 7.80 5.68 4.51
N VAL A 23 8.29 6.77 3.92
CA VAL A 23 9.67 7.25 4.10
C VAL A 23 9.64 8.58 4.86
N GLY A 24 10.29 8.62 6.02
CA GLY A 24 10.27 9.81 6.88
C GLY A 24 8.84 10.18 7.27
N SER A 25 8.46 11.44 6.98
CA SER A 25 7.13 12.00 7.23
C SER A 25 6.26 12.15 5.98
N ASP A 26 6.65 11.57 4.84
CA ASP A 26 5.92 11.73 3.57
C ASP A 26 4.71 10.78 3.48
N ILE A 27 3.61 11.18 4.11
CA ILE A 27 2.35 10.43 4.12
C ILE A 27 1.62 10.54 2.78
N ASP A 28 1.63 11.72 2.17
CA ASP A 28 0.93 11.97 0.90
C ASP A 28 1.58 11.19 -0.25
N GLY A 29 2.92 11.18 -0.33
CA GLY A 29 3.66 10.37 -1.30
C GLY A 29 3.44 8.87 -1.07
N TYR A 30 3.41 8.42 0.18
CA TYR A 30 3.08 7.04 0.51
C TYR A 30 1.67 6.65 0.02
N ILE A 31 0.65 7.46 0.34
CA ILE A 31 -0.75 7.24 -0.04
C ILE A 31 -0.90 7.24 -1.57
N ALA A 32 -0.32 8.23 -2.25
CA ALA A 32 -0.40 8.35 -3.71
C ALA A 32 0.17 7.11 -4.40
N ARG A 33 1.39 6.69 -4.03
CA ARG A 33 2.03 5.52 -4.61
C ARG A 33 1.32 4.22 -4.25
N PHE A 34 0.82 4.09 -3.03
CA PHE A 34 0.00 2.96 -2.61
C PHE A 34 -1.25 2.80 -3.50
N HIS A 35 -1.93 3.91 -3.80
CA HIS A 35 -3.12 3.89 -4.66
C HIS A 35 -2.81 3.50 -6.11
N GLU A 36 -1.68 3.97 -6.64
CA GLU A 36 -1.20 3.61 -7.96
C GLU A 36 -0.93 2.09 -8.03
N LEU A 37 -0.10 1.57 -7.13
CA LEU A 37 0.24 0.14 -7.10
C LEU A 37 -0.99 -0.74 -6.87
N ALA A 38 -1.89 -0.35 -5.97
CA ALA A 38 -3.15 -1.08 -5.74
C ALA A 38 -4.07 -1.13 -6.97
N ARG A 39 -3.94 -0.19 -7.91
CA ARG A 39 -4.67 -0.22 -9.19
C ARG A 39 -3.97 -1.11 -10.22
N LEU A 40 -2.64 -1.16 -10.19
CA LEU A 40 -1.83 -1.95 -11.12
C LEU A 40 -1.84 -3.45 -10.78
N VAL A 41 -1.82 -3.80 -9.48
CA VAL A 41 -1.83 -5.19 -8.97
C VAL A 41 -3.01 -5.43 -8.02
N PRO A 42 -4.27 -5.35 -8.51
CA PRO A 42 -5.48 -5.35 -7.66
C PRO A 42 -5.72 -6.68 -6.92
N HIS A 43 -5.14 -7.79 -7.38
CA HIS A 43 -5.23 -9.09 -6.70
C HIS A 43 -4.51 -9.08 -5.34
N MET A 44 -3.44 -8.30 -5.18
CA MET A 44 -2.71 -8.18 -3.90
C MET A 44 -3.50 -7.46 -2.80
N VAL A 45 -4.61 -6.78 -3.16
CA VAL A 45 -5.46 -6.01 -2.23
C VAL A 45 -6.91 -6.48 -2.21
N THR A 46 -7.16 -7.68 -2.75
CA THR A 46 -8.47 -8.33 -2.77
C THR A 46 -8.46 -9.54 -1.84
N PRO A 47 -9.40 -9.68 -0.88
CA PRO A 47 -10.54 -8.81 -0.60
C PRO A 47 -10.16 -7.48 0.08
N LYS A 48 -11.13 -6.57 0.22
CA LYS A 48 -10.94 -5.21 0.77
C LYS A 48 -10.18 -5.17 2.12
N SER A 49 -10.29 -6.21 2.95
CA SER A 49 -9.53 -6.31 4.20
C SER A 49 -8.02 -6.40 3.97
N GLN A 50 -7.57 -7.09 2.92
CA GLN A 50 -6.15 -7.12 2.54
C GLN A 50 -5.64 -5.72 2.21
N ARG A 51 -6.45 -4.89 1.56
CA ARG A 51 -6.09 -3.49 1.28
C ARG A 51 -5.79 -2.70 2.54
N VAL A 52 -6.63 -2.82 3.57
CA VAL A 52 -6.44 -2.14 4.86
C VAL A 52 -5.17 -2.65 5.54
N ASN A 53 -4.99 -3.97 5.61
CA ASN A 53 -3.81 -4.57 6.23
C ASN A 53 -2.51 -4.17 5.52
N ARG A 54 -2.51 -4.18 4.17
CA ARG A 54 -1.36 -3.78 3.35
C ARG A 54 -1.00 -2.31 3.58
N TYR A 55 -1.99 -1.43 3.65
CA TYR A 55 -1.78 -0.01 3.97
C TYR A 55 -1.15 0.17 5.35
N ILE A 56 -1.75 -0.42 6.39
CA ILE A 56 -1.24 -0.30 7.77
C ILE A 56 0.18 -0.86 7.89
N TRP A 57 0.49 -1.94 7.17
CA TRP A 57 1.81 -2.55 7.21
C TRP A 57 2.92 -1.62 6.72
N GLY A 58 2.64 -0.82 5.69
CA GLY A 58 3.61 0.09 5.09
C GLY A 58 3.80 1.41 5.83
N LEU A 59 2.96 1.74 6.81
CA LEU A 59 3.07 2.98 7.59
C LEU A 59 4.32 3.00 8.46
N ALA A 60 4.83 4.22 8.72
CA ALA A 60 5.86 4.45 9.72
C ALA A 60 5.38 3.99 11.11
N PRO A 61 6.27 3.52 12.02
CA PRO A 61 5.87 2.89 13.28
C PRO A 61 4.92 3.73 14.14
N GLU A 62 5.15 5.04 14.22
CA GLU A 62 4.34 5.98 15.01
C GLU A 62 2.91 6.09 14.46
N VAL A 63 2.78 6.32 13.15
CA VAL A 63 1.48 6.40 12.45
C VAL A 63 0.77 5.05 12.48
N LYS A 64 1.52 3.96 12.27
CA LYS A 64 1.00 2.59 12.30
C LYS A 64 0.36 2.27 13.65
N ALA A 65 1.01 2.63 14.75
CA ALA A 65 0.48 2.40 16.09
C ALA A 65 -0.84 3.14 16.31
N HIS A 66 -0.91 4.41 15.91
CA HIS A 66 -2.12 5.21 15.98
C HIS A 66 -3.26 4.59 15.16
N VAL A 67 -3.04 4.32 13.87
CA VAL A 67 -4.05 3.75 12.98
C VAL A 67 -4.53 2.38 13.46
N THR A 68 -3.61 1.51 13.91
CA THR A 68 -3.96 0.16 14.40
C THR A 68 -4.86 0.24 15.64
N SER A 69 -4.60 1.18 16.57
CA SER A 69 -5.42 1.36 17.76
C SER A 69 -6.86 1.76 17.46
N SER A 70 -7.05 2.52 16.37
CA SER A 70 -8.34 3.02 15.90
C SER A 70 -9.16 1.98 15.12
N GLN A 71 -8.58 0.82 14.80
CA GLN A 71 -9.26 -0.31 14.13
C GLN A 71 -10.09 0.10 12.89
N PRO A 72 -9.46 0.64 11.84
CA PRO A 72 -10.19 1.14 10.68
C PRO A 72 -10.91 0.01 9.93
N ALA A 73 -12.22 0.19 9.72
CA ALA A 73 -13.04 -0.74 8.95
C ALA A 73 -12.84 -0.62 7.43
N THR A 74 -12.31 0.52 6.96
CA THR A 74 -12.11 0.81 5.54
C THR A 74 -10.77 1.48 5.27
N ILE A 75 -10.33 1.44 4.02
CA ILE A 75 -9.07 2.09 3.61
C ILE A 75 -9.18 3.63 3.76
N GLN A 76 -10.34 4.22 3.50
CA GLN A 76 -10.58 5.66 3.71
C GLN A 76 -10.48 6.04 5.19
N CYS A 77 -11.01 5.21 6.09
CA CYS A 77 -10.82 5.41 7.53
C CYS A 77 -9.34 5.37 7.91
N ALA A 78 -8.60 4.36 7.42
CA ALA A 78 -7.17 4.23 7.71
C ALA A 78 -6.36 5.43 7.20
N MET A 79 -6.68 5.96 6.02
CA MET A 79 -6.03 7.16 5.45
C MET A 79 -6.35 8.42 6.26
N SER A 80 -7.61 8.61 6.64
CA SER A 80 -8.02 9.77 7.45
C SER A 80 -7.40 9.78 8.85
N MET A 81 -7.02 8.61 9.40
CA MET A 81 -6.34 8.51 10.69
C MET A 81 -4.81 8.69 10.56
N ALA A 82 -4.26 8.46 9.38
CA ALA A 82 -2.82 8.53 9.15
C ALA A 82 -2.33 9.96 8.86
N ASN A 83 -3.24 10.84 8.42
CA ASN A 83 -3.02 12.26 8.14
C ASN A 83 -3.29 13.14 9.37
#